data_AF-T1XBP8-F1
#
_entry.id   AF-T1XBP8-F1
#
_cell.length_a   1.000
_cell.length_b   1.000
_cell.length_c   1.000
_cell.angle_alpha   90.00
_cell.angle_beta   90.00
_cell.angle_gamma   90.00
#
_symmetry.space_group_name_H-M   'P 1'
#
loop_
_entity.id
_entity.type
_entity.pdbx_description
1 polymer ?
#
loop_
_entity_poly.entity_id
_entity_poly.type
_entity_poly.pdbx_seq_one_letter_code
_entity_poly.pdbx_strand_id
1 'polypeptide(L)'
;MSEPLYAMTATELGDIFNLSARRVTQMHEEGALPRLERNKYDCGWLTYLLAGRKITQRATRKPDAGQTVAIGWLSSLAKEPGDPDLEAFSNLFLRNGLTRAAAMMAAGAAQARRAA
;
A
#
# COMPACT_ATOMS: atom_id res chain seq x y z
N MET A 1 5.08 25.70 -0.86
CA MET A 1 4.32 24.47 -1.19
C MET A 1 3.84 23.86 0.11
N SER A 2 2.53 23.62 0.23
CA SER A 2 1.98 22.89 1.38
C SER A 2 2.49 21.45 1.35
N GLU A 3 2.78 20.89 2.52
CA GLU A 3 3.21 19.50 2.62
C GLU A 3 2.03 18.55 2.29
N PRO A 4 2.25 17.44 1.55
CA PRO A 4 1.17 16.53 1.23
C PRO A 4 0.67 15.81 2.49
N LEU A 5 -0.66 15.81 2.70
CA LEU A 5 -1.29 15.23 3.90
C LEU A 5 -1.03 13.71 4.09
N TYR A 6 -0.57 13.02 3.04
CA TYR A 6 -0.29 11.58 3.08
C TYR A 6 1.16 11.24 3.47
N ALA A 7 2.07 12.23 3.49
CA ALA A 7 3.48 12.00 3.73
C ALA A 7 3.82 12.22 5.21
N MET A 8 4.19 11.14 5.90
CA MET A 8 4.43 11.13 7.34
C MET A 8 5.78 10.49 7.67
N THR A 9 6.43 10.95 8.73
CA THR A 9 7.66 10.36 9.27
C THR A 9 7.39 8.96 9.85
N ALA A 10 8.46 8.18 10.06
CA ALA A 10 8.35 6.88 10.72
C ALA A 10 7.75 6.97 12.13
N THR A 11 8.01 8.06 12.86
CA THR A 11 7.44 8.29 14.20
C THR A 11 5.95 8.54 14.13
N GLU A 12 5.51 9.48 13.28
CA GLU A 12 4.07 9.79 13.10
C GLU A 12 3.27 8.56 12.66
N LEU A 13 3.82 7.75 11.73
CA LEU A 13 3.19 6.49 11.34
C LEU A 13 3.22 5.46 12.47
N GLY A 14 4.29 5.42 13.25
CA GLY A 14 4.36 4.56 14.43
C GLY A 14 3.21 4.84 15.41
N ASP A 15 2.99 6.12 15.71
CA ASP A 15 1.94 6.56 16.62
C ASP A 15 0.53 6.25 16.08
N ILE A 16 0.29 6.46 14.78
CA ILE A 16 -1.02 6.19 14.15
C ILE A 16 -1.33 4.69 14.07
N PHE A 17 -0.35 3.89 13.64
CA PHE A 17 -0.56 2.47 13.33
C PHE A 17 -0.20 1.53 14.50
N ASN A 18 0.15 2.08 15.67
CA ASN A 18 0.65 1.33 16.83
C ASN A 18 1.85 0.43 16.46
N LEU A 19 2.82 1.01 15.76
CA LEU A 19 4.07 0.38 15.34
C LEU A 19 5.25 1.16 15.95
N SER A 20 6.39 0.52 16.13
CA SER A 20 7.62 1.28 16.40
C SER A 20 8.09 1.99 15.12
N ALA A 21 8.67 3.19 15.26
CA ALA A 21 9.33 3.87 14.14
C ALA A 21 10.38 2.96 13.46
N ARG A 22 11.11 2.19 14.26
CA ARG A 22 12.03 1.14 13.77
C ARG A 22 11.33 0.15 12.84
N ARG A 23 10.12 -0.32 13.19
CA ARG A 23 9.39 -1.26 12.34
C ARG A 23 8.98 -0.63 11.01
N VAL A 24 8.60 0.65 11.00
CA VAL A 24 8.31 1.39 9.76
C VAL A 24 9.54 1.47 8.87
N THR A 25 10.70 1.84 9.43
CA THR A 25 11.97 1.86 8.68
C THR A 25 12.36 0.48 8.18
N GLN A 26 12.18 -0.56 8.99
CA GLN A 26 12.45 -1.94 8.57
C GLN A 26 11.57 -2.38 7.39
N MET A 27 10.30 -1.97 7.35
CA MET A 27 9.45 -2.27 6.18
C MET A 27 9.97 -1.61 4.89
N HIS A 28 10.64 -0.46 5.00
CA HIS A 28 11.31 0.14 3.87
C HIS A 28 12.55 -0.64 3.43
N GLU A 29 13.39 -1.05 4.39
CA GLU A 29 14.57 -1.89 4.13
C GLU A 29 14.19 -3.24 3.49
N GLU A 30 13.04 -3.80 3.87
CA GLU A 30 12.44 -5.01 3.28
C GLU A 30 11.84 -4.77 1.88
N GLY A 31 11.85 -3.52 1.36
CA GLY A 31 11.25 -3.15 0.08
C GLY A 31 9.71 -3.12 0.08
N ALA A 32 9.07 -3.23 1.25
CA ALA A 32 7.61 -3.28 1.37
C ALA A 32 6.96 -1.90 1.46
N LEU A 33 7.70 -0.89 1.93
CA LEU A 33 7.23 0.48 2.09
C LEU A 33 8.15 1.45 1.34
N PRO A 34 7.70 2.02 0.20
CA PRO A 34 8.45 3.05 -0.51
C PRO A 34 8.72 4.26 0.39
N ARG A 35 9.92 4.82 0.27
CA ARG A 35 10.31 6.04 0.98
C ARG A 35 10.13 7.24 0.07
N LEU A 36 9.41 8.23 0.57
CA LEU A 36 9.22 9.53 -0.06
C LEU A 36 10.39 10.46 0.28
N GLU A 37 10.37 11.68 -0.25
CA GLU A 37 11.34 12.71 0.12
C GLU A 37 11.39 12.96 1.64
N ARG A 38 12.52 13.49 2.12
CA ARG A 38 12.73 13.89 3.52
C ARG A 38 12.50 12.76 4.54
N ASN A 39 12.76 11.51 4.15
CA ASN A 39 12.57 10.32 4.99
C ASN A 39 11.12 10.15 5.49
N LYS A 40 10.15 10.55 4.68
CA LYS A 40 8.72 10.30 4.93
C LYS A 40 8.24 9.08 4.17
N TYR A 41 7.05 8.62 4.51
CA TYR A 41 6.40 7.46 3.93
C TYR A 41 4.91 7.77 3.73
N ASP A 42 4.29 7.02 2.84
CA ASP A 42 2.89 7.21 2.49
C ASP A 42 1.96 6.46 3.45
N CYS A 43 1.13 7.20 4.18
CA CYS A 43 0.19 6.61 5.15
C CYS A 43 -0.87 5.72 4.48
N GLY A 44 -1.31 6.05 3.25
CA GLY A 44 -2.25 5.26 2.49
C GLY A 44 -1.63 3.94 2.02
N TRP A 45 -0.37 3.98 1.58
CA TRP A 45 0.38 2.77 1.25
C TRP A 45 0.47 1.83 2.46
N LEU A 46 0.90 2.36 3.60
CA LEU A 46 1.03 1.58 4.82
C LEU A 46 -0.32 0.99 5.28
N THR A 47 -1.40 1.77 5.19
CA THR A 47 -2.77 1.30 5.52
C THR A 47 -3.12 0.04 4.75
N TYR A 48 -3.00 0.08 3.41
CA TYR A 48 -3.35 -1.05 2.57
C TYR A 48 -2.35 -2.20 2.65
N LEU A 49 -1.06 -1.91 2.84
CA LEU A 49 -0.05 -2.93 3.07
C LEU A 49 -0.37 -3.76 4.33
N LEU A 50 -0.74 -3.12 5.45
CA LEU A 50 -1.09 -3.80 6.68
C LEU A 50 -2.37 -4.62 6.54
N ALA A 51 -3.41 -4.05 5.90
CA ALA A 51 -4.65 -4.77 5.60
C ALA A 51 -4.38 -6.01 4.74
N GLY A 52 -3.60 -5.86 3.67
CA GLY A 52 -3.22 -6.96 2.77
C GLY A 52 -2.39 -8.03 3.45
N ARG A 53 -1.46 -7.67 4.34
CA ARG A 53 -0.66 -8.63 5.12
C ARG A 53 -1.53 -9.48 6.04
N LYS A 54 -2.57 -8.88 6.66
CA LYS A 54 -3.54 -9.61 7.49
C LYS A 54 -4.30 -10.65 6.67
N ILE A 55 -4.74 -10.28 5.47
CA ILE A 55 -5.48 -11.18 4.57
C ILE A 55 -4.59 -12.31 4.04
N THR A 56 -3.34 -12.01 3.70
CA THR A 56 -2.41 -12.97 3.06
C THR A 56 -1.45 -13.66 4.03
N GLN A 57 -1.71 -13.57 5.33
CA GLN A 57 -0.85 -14.16 6.36
C GLN A 57 -0.67 -15.67 6.17
N ARG A 58 -1.73 -16.39 5.77
CA ARG A 58 -1.74 -17.85 5.57
C ARG A 58 -1.63 -18.27 4.10
N ALA A 59 -1.37 -17.34 3.20
CA ALA A 59 -1.23 -17.64 1.79
C ALA A 59 -0.02 -18.53 1.52
N THR A 60 -0.22 -19.64 0.79
CA THR A 60 0.85 -20.56 0.35
C THR A 60 1.88 -19.85 -0.52
N ARG A 61 1.42 -19.00 -1.46
CA ARG A 61 2.27 -18.10 -2.24
C ARG A 61 2.09 -16.66 -1.73
N LYS A 62 3.16 -16.10 -1.20
CA LYS A 62 3.21 -14.72 -0.70
C LYS A 62 3.15 -13.74 -1.88
N PRO A 63 2.18 -12.80 -1.89
CA PRO A 63 2.19 -11.70 -2.86
C PRO A 63 3.40 -10.78 -2.61
N ASP A 64 3.84 -10.08 -3.66
CA ASP A 64 4.79 -8.98 -3.50
C ASP A 64 4.14 -7.77 -2.78
N ALA A 65 4.92 -6.72 -2.51
CA ALA A 65 4.43 -5.55 -1.78
C ALA A 65 3.28 -4.82 -2.50
N GLY A 66 3.38 -4.64 -3.81
CA GLY A 66 2.35 -3.96 -4.61
C GLY A 66 1.05 -4.78 -4.68
N GLN A 67 1.17 -6.09 -4.88
CA GLN A 67 0.04 -7.03 -4.81
C GLN A 67 -0.59 -7.05 -3.43
N THR A 68 0.22 -7.00 -2.36
CA THR A 68 -0.29 -6.93 -0.98
C THR A 68 -1.10 -5.66 -0.75
N VAL A 69 -0.60 -4.52 -1.20
CA VAL A 69 -1.32 -3.23 -1.17
C VAL A 69 -2.62 -3.32 -1.96
N ALA A 70 -2.60 -3.89 -3.18
CA ALA A 70 -3.81 -4.05 -3.98
C ALA A 70 -4.87 -4.93 -3.30
N ILE A 71 -4.45 -6.03 -2.64
CA ILE A 71 -5.35 -6.89 -1.87
C ILE A 71 -5.98 -6.13 -0.70
N GLY A 72 -5.18 -5.36 0.05
CA GLY A 72 -5.68 -4.53 1.14
C GLY A 72 -6.66 -3.46 0.67
N TRP A 73 -6.33 -2.75 -0.41
CA TRP A 73 -7.21 -1.75 -1.03
C TRP A 73 -8.52 -2.38 -1.50
N LEU A 74 -8.48 -3.45 -2.29
CA LEU A 74 -9.68 -4.10 -2.81
C LEU A 74 -10.59 -4.60 -1.67
N SER A 75 -10.02 -5.10 -0.58
CA SER A 75 -10.79 -5.54 0.59
C SER A 75 -11.50 -4.41 1.35
N SER A 76 -11.07 -3.16 1.15
CA SER A 76 -11.69 -1.98 1.77
C SER A 76 -12.89 -1.45 0.98
N LEU A 77 -13.11 -1.94 -0.25
CA LEU A 77 -14.19 -1.49 -1.10
C LEU A 77 -15.47 -2.31 -0.85
N ALA A 78 -16.60 -1.61 -0.71
CA ALA A 78 -17.91 -2.25 -0.52
C ALA A 78 -18.45 -2.90 -1.81
N LYS A 79 -17.94 -2.49 -2.98
CA LYS A 79 -18.34 -2.96 -4.30
C LYS A 79 -17.11 -3.08 -5.21
N GLU A 80 -17.29 -3.65 -6.40
CA GLU A 80 -16.24 -3.67 -7.41
C GLU A 80 -15.78 -2.23 -7.76
N PRO A 81 -14.47 -1.99 -7.88
CA PRO A 81 -13.93 -0.67 -8.21
C PRO A 81 -14.36 -0.24 -9.61
N GLY A 82 -14.80 1.01 -9.73
CA GLY A 82 -14.98 1.66 -11.03
C GLY A 82 -13.71 2.36 -11.51
N ASP A 83 -13.77 2.97 -12.69
CA ASP A 83 -12.64 3.74 -13.26
C ASP A 83 -12.08 4.82 -12.31
N PRO A 84 -12.89 5.60 -11.58
CA PRO A 84 -12.37 6.59 -10.63
C PRO A 84 -11.58 5.95 -9.47
N ASP A 85 -12.01 4.77 -9.01
CA ASP A 85 -11.32 4.04 -7.94
C ASP A 85 -9.96 3.52 -8.43
N LEU A 86 -9.92 2.99 -9.66
CA LEU A 86 -8.69 2.52 -10.31
C LEU A 86 -7.71 3.66 -10.59
N GLU A 87 -8.22 4.84 -10.94
CA GLU A 87 -7.41 6.05 -11.10
C GLU A 87 -6.82 6.50 -9.76
N ALA A 88 -7.63 6.59 -8.71
CA ALA A 88 -7.16 6.92 -7.36
C ALA A 88 -6.11 5.91 -6.85
N PHE A 89 -6.33 4.62 -7.10
CA PHE A 89 -5.36 3.57 -6.77
C PHE A 89 -4.07 3.69 -7.59
N SER A 90 -4.16 4.04 -8.87
CA SER A 90 -2.98 4.29 -9.71
C SER A 90 -2.17 5.48 -9.18
N ASN A 91 -2.84 6.54 -8.73
CA ASN A 91 -2.18 7.72 -8.15
C ASN A 91 -1.43 7.39 -6.85
N LEU A 92 -1.91 6.42 -6.06
CA LEU A 92 -1.17 5.88 -4.92
C LEU A 92 0.17 5.26 -5.35
N PHE A 93 0.21 4.51 -6.45
CA PHE A 93 1.47 3.94 -6.95
C PHE A 93 2.41 5.03 -7.48
N LEU A 94 1.88 5.96 -8.28
CA LEU A 94 2.67 7.05 -8.87
C LEU A 94 3.35 7.91 -7.81
N ARG A 95 2.62 8.31 -6.75
CA ARG A 95 3.19 9.13 -5.67
C ARG A 95 4.21 8.39 -4.81
N ASN A 96 4.28 7.06 -4.92
CA ASN A 96 5.30 6.21 -4.29
C ASN A 96 6.43 5.80 -5.26
N GLY A 97 6.55 6.48 -6.41
CA GLY A 97 7.63 6.25 -7.38
C GLY A 97 7.45 5.01 -8.25
N LEU A 98 6.26 4.43 -8.29
CA LEU A 98 5.91 3.27 -9.13
C LEU A 98 5.12 3.69 -10.36
N THR A 99 4.87 2.77 -11.28
CA THR A 99 4.16 3.06 -12.54
C THR A 99 2.67 2.74 -12.44
N ARG A 100 1.86 3.42 -13.28
CA ARG A 100 0.44 3.08 -13.47
C ARG A 100 0.25 1.63 -13.93
N ALA A 101 1.13 1.14 -14.80
CA ALA A 101 1.09 -0.25 -15.25
C ALA A 101 1.29 -1.23 -14.08
N ALA A 102 2.21 -0.94 -13.15
CA ALA A 102 2.39 -1.74 -11.94
C ALA A 102 1.13 -1.74 -11.06
N ALA A 103 0.44 -0.61 -10.95
CA ALA A 103 -0.84 -0.52 -10.23
C ALA A 103 -1.91 -1.43 -10.86
N MET A 104 -2.09 -1.36 -12.18
CA MET A 104 -3.08 -2.18 -12.89
C MET A 104 -2.77 -3.68 -12.80
N MET A 105 -1.49 -4.07 -12.91
CA MET A 105 -1.09 -5.46 -12.72
C MET A 105 -1.36 -5.96 -11.29
N ALA A 106 -1.09 -5.13 -10.28
CA ALA A 106 -1.35 -5.47 -8.89
C ALA A 106 -2.86 -5.60 -8.60
N ALA A 107 -3.67 -4.67 -9.13
CA ALA A 107 -5.13 -4.70 -9.01
C ALA A 107 -5.73 -5.96 -9.68
N GLY A 108 -5.30 -6.27 -10.91
CA GLY A 108 -5.75 -7.48 -11.62
C GLY A 108 -5.37 -8.77 -10.88
N ALA A 109 -4.14 -8.85 -10.34
CA ALA A 109 -3.70 -9.98 -9.54
C ALA A 109 -4.52 -10.13 -8.24
N ALA A 110 -4.88 -9.01 -7.60
CA ALA A 110 -5.73 -9.02 -6.41
C ALA A 110 -7.17 -9.47 -6.72
N GLN A 111 -7.76 -8.99 -7.82
CA GLN A 111 -9.10 -9.42 -8.27
C GLN A 111 -9.14 -10.91 -8.61
N ALA A 112 -8.15 -11.42 -9.35
CA ALA A 112 -8.04 -12.85 -9.67
C ALA A 112 -8.00 -13.72 -8.41
N ARG A 113 -7.40 -13.21 -7.33
CA ARG A 113 -7.32 -13.90 -6.04
C ARG A 113 -8.61 -13.84 -5.22
N ARG A 114 -9.43 -12.79 -5.39
CA ARG A 114 -10.75 -12.68 -4.75
C ARG A 114 -11.75 -13.68 -5.32
N ALA A 115 -11.58 -14.07 -6.58
CA ALA A 115 -12.45 -14.99 -7.31
C ALA A 115 -12.09 -16.49 -7.16
N ALA A 116 -10.96 -16.80 -6.52
CA ALA A 116 -10.42 -18.15 -6.33
C ALA A 116 -10.69 -18.67 -4.92
#